data_AF-A0A662CCV7-F1
#
_entry.id   AF-A0A662CCV7-F1
#
_cell.length_a   1.000
_cell.length_b   1.000
_cell.length_c   1.000
_cell.angle_alpha   90.00
_cell.angle_beta   90.00
_cell.angle_gamma   90.00
#
_symmetry.space_group_name_H-M   'P 1'
#
loop_
_entity.id
_entity.type
_entity.pdbx_description
1 polymer ?
#
loop_
_entity_poly.entity_id
_entity_poly.type
_entity_poly.pdbx_seq_one_letter_code
_entity_poly.pdbx_strand_id
1 'polypeptide(L)' 'MTKKIAIQGGYGAFHEIAAHHFFENEEIEILPRNTFRDMVTTLK' A
#
# COMPACT_ATOMS: atom_id res chain seq x y z
N MET A 1 -3.07 16.46 0.65
CA MET A 1 -3.59 15.31 -0.12
C MET A 1 -3.10 14.06 0.56
N THR A 2 -3.98 13.10 0.81
CA THR A 2 -3.64 11.80 1.42
C THR A 2 -2.75 11.00 0.48
N LYS A 3 -1.64 10.43 0.98
CA LYS A 3 -0.72 9.62 0.16
C LYS A 3 -1.38 8.28 -0.16
N LYS A 4 -1.27 7.84 -1.42
CA LYS A 4 -1.77 6.53 -1.87
C LYS A 4 -0.63 5.54 -1.96
N ILE A 5 -0.74 4.43 -1.22
CA ILE A 5 0.31 3.41 -1.13
C ILE A 5 -0.20 2.12 -1.74
N ALA A 6 0.39 1.73 -2.87
CA ALA A 6 0.12 0.44 -3.50
C ALA A 6 0.92 -0.66 -2.78
N ILE A 7 0.24 -1.73 -2.38
CA ILE A 7 0.86 -2.91 -1.75
C ILE A 7 0.50 -4.18 -2.51
N GLN A 8 1.33 -5.21 -2.39
CA GLN A 8 0.95 -6.57 -2.76
C GLN A 8 0.36 -7.29 -1.54
N GLY A 9 -0.84 -7.87 -1.70
CA GLY A 9 -1.63 -8.46 -0.62
C GLY A 9 -2.94 -7.71 -0.40
N GLY A 10 -3.82 -8.28 0.45
CA GLY A 10 -5.08 -7.67 0.87
C GLY A 10 -4.96 -6.89 2.18
N TYR A 11 -6.08 -6.36 2.67
CA TYR A 11 -6.17 -5.76 4.00
C TYR A 11 -5.81 -6.80 5.09
N GLY A 12 -5.05 -6.36 6.09
CA GLY A 12 -4.43 -7.17 7.14
C GLY A 12 -3.09 -7.80 6.76
N ALA A 13 -2.60 -7.62 5.53
CA ALA A 13 -1.30 -8.18 5.13
C ALA A 13 -0.13 -7.47 5.83
N PHE A 14 1.00 -8.17 5.95
CA PHE A 14 2.23 -7.58 6.51
C PHE A 14 2.69 -6.32 5.77
N HIS A 15 2.42 -6.21 4.46
CA HIS A 15 2.74 -5.01 3.70
C HIS A 15 1.88 -3.80 4.09
N GLU A 16 0.60 -3.99 4.46
CA GLU A 16 -0.23 -2.90 4.99
C GLU A 16 0.30 -2.42 6.34
N ILE A 17 0.59 -3.37 7.24
CA ILE A 17 1.15 -3.07 8.56
C ILE A 17 2.47 -2.32 8.41
N ALA A 18 3.37 -2.80 7.54
CA ALA A 18 4.64 -2.14 7.26
C ALA A 18 4.47 -0.73 6.70
N ALA A 19 3.48 -0.51 5.82
CA ALA A 19 3.17 0.82 5.30
C ALA A 19 2.71 1.78 6.41
N HIS A 20 1.79 1.35 7.28
CA HIS A 20 1.35 2.17 8.41
C HIS A 20 2.46 2.48 9.40
N HIS A 21 3.37 1.54 9.66
CA HIS A 21 4.53 1.80 10.51
C HIS A 21 5.54 2.76 9.86
N PHE A 22 5.79 2.64 8.56
CA PHE A 22 6.72 3.52 7.85
C PHE A 22 6.20 4.97 7.76
N PHE A 23 4.88 5.11 7.60
CA PHE A 23 4.18 6.40 7.49
C PHE A 23 3.40 6.74 8.77
N GLU A 24 3.88 6.36 9.96
CA GLU A 24 3.13 6.42 11.22
C GLU A 24 2.55 7.82 11.58
N ASN A 25 3.16 8.89 11.07
CA ASN A 25 2.75 10.28 11.31
C ASN A 25 2.00 10.90 10.11
N GLU A 26 1.64 10.10 9.11
CA GLU A 26 0.97 10.55 7.90
C GLU A 26 -0.35 9.79 7.69
N GLU A 27 -1.37 10.49 7.19
CA GLU A 27 -2.58 9.84 6.70
C GLU A 27 -2.30 9.22 5.32
N ILE A 28 -2.48 7.90 5.22
CA ILE A 28 -2.26 7.13 3.99
C ILE A 28 -3.52 6.34 3.60
N GLU A 29 -3.71 6.15 2.30
CA GLU A 29 -4.73 5.28 1.71
C GLU A 29 -4.04 4.04 1.11
N ILE A 30 -4.46 2.84 1.54
CA ILE A 30 -3.90 1.57 1.08
C ILE A 30 -4.63 1.08 -0.17
N LEU A 31 -3.86 0.77 -1.22
CA LEU A 31 -4.35 0.23 -2.48
C LEU A 31 -3.84 -1.22 -2.66
N PRO A 32 -4.60 -2.24 -2.22
CA PRO A 32 -4.18 -3.64 -2.29
C PRO A 32 -4.15 -4.17 -3.74
N ARG A 33 -3.23 -5.09 -4.02
CA ARG A 33 -3.05 -5.74 -5.33
C ARG A 33 -2.73 -7.21 -5.16
N ASN A 34 -3.26 -8.04 -6.06
CA ASN A 34 -3.09 -9.49 -5.96
C ASN A 34 -1.65 -9.92 -6.25
N THR A 35 -0.99 -9.27 -7.22
CA THR A 35 0.38 -9.60 -7.61
C THR A 35 1.29 -8.38 -7.61
N PHE A 36 2.61 -8.60 -7.51
CA PHE A 36 3.59 -7.53 -7.67
C PHE A 36 3.52 -6.88 -9.05
N ARG A 37 3.16 -7.65 -10.09
CA ARG A 37 2.95 -7.13 -11.44
C ARG A 37 1.82 -6.09 -11.44
N ASP A 38 0.69 -6.41 -10.82
CA ASP A 38 -0.45 -5.49 -10.72
C ASP A 38 -0.09 -4.23 -9.91
N MET A 39 0.71 -4.37 -8.86
CA MET A 39 1.22 -3.23 -8.09
C MET A 39 2.05 -2.29 -8.95
N VAL A 40 3.06 -2.80 -9.66
CA VAL A 40 3.96 -1.99 -10.49
C VAL A 40 3.23 -1.35 -11.67
N THR A 41 2.28 -2.05 -12.30
CA THR A 41 1.52 -1.48 -13.43
C THR A 41 0.62 -0.31 -13.04
N THR A 42 0.28 -0.17 -11.75
CA THR A 42 -0.52 0.97 -11.25
C THR A 42 0.27 2.24 -10.93
N LEU A 43 1.61 2.21 -10.99
CA LEU A 43 2.47 3.37 -10.72
C LEU A 43 2.69 4.28 -11.94
N LYS A 44 1.70 4.42 -12.82
CA LYS A 44 1.77 5.30 -14.01
C LYS A 44 1.40 6.74 -13.70
#